data_AF-A0A2D6Q4R7-F1
#
_entry.id   AF-A0A2D6Q4R7-F1
#
_cell.length_a   1.000
_cell.length_b   1.000
_cell.length_c   1.000
_cell.angle_alpha   90.00
_cell.angle_beta   90.00
_cell.angle_gamma   90.00
#
_symmetry.space_group_name_H-M   'P 1'
#
loop_
_entity.id
_entity.type
_entity.pdbx_description
1 polymer ?
#
loop_
_entity_poly.entity_id
_entity_poly.type
_entity_poly.pdbx_seq_one_letter_code
_entity_poly.pdbx_strand_id
1 'polypeptide(L)'
;LDEIRFHPDLDNDEMWNRLKLATKYDWDIGLEIPCLPDKEEQTKKLLDYAKDYVTFINLNELEFSDTNVAHYKMSEHNYERKDDTSYGVKGSAELARELVKYNHENALGLTVYFCPSRLKDKTQMGNRMKRRANNVKLPGDIVTEEGTLIRGVVYLKDLVPGFEYKHEIQKVQKDDFKKQKLLEKLKQAQVEILDIFKKRQTTIDENKLRIIISKKFVQRNFQKLKKMGLVPAVVEEYPSYDSLELEIELL
;
A
#
# COMPACT_ATOMS: atom_id res chain seq x y z
N LEU A 1 4.57 -3.05 26.32
CA LEU A 1 4.59 -3.83 25.07
C LEU A 1 3.81 -5.06 25.41
N ASP A 2 2.68 -5.28 24.75
CA ASP A 2 1.71 -6.28 25.21
C ASP A 2 2.02 -7.67 24.62
N GLU A 3 2.72 -7.71 23.48
CA GLU A 3 3.16 -8.94 22.82
C GLU A 3 4.50 -8.77 22.09
N ILE A 4 5.21 -9.88 21.87
CA ILE A 4 6.39 -10.00 21.02
C ILE A 4 6.23 -11.20 20.07
N ARG A 5 6.64 -11.05 18.80
CA ARG A 5 6.52 -12.10 17.79
C ARG A 5 7.87 -12.46 17.19
N PHE A 6 8.14 -13.75 17.06
CA PHE A 6 9.36 -14.29 16.49
C PHE A 6 9.11 -15.01 15.17
N HIS A 7 10.12 -15.03 14.30
CA HIS A 7 10.15 -15.80 13.06
C HIS A 7 11.29 -16.83 13.17
N PRO A 8 11.06 -18.01 13.77
CA PRO A 8 12.10 -19.02 13.92
C PRO A 8 12.48 -19.64 12.57
N ASP A 9 13.75 -20.02 12.43
CA ASP A 9 14.19 -20.85 11.31
C ASP A 9 13.66 -22.28 11.50
N LEU A 10 13.01 -22.85 10.50
CA LEU A 10 12.45 -24.21 10.56
C LEU A 10 13.51 -25.29 10.31
N ASP A 11 14.59 -24.96 9.60
CA ASP A 11 15.65 -25.90 9.24
C ASP A 11 16.82 -25.91 10.24
N ASN A 12 16.93 -24.89 11.09
CA ASN A 12 17.96 -24.78 12.11
C ASN A 12 17.39 -24.38 13.48
N ASP A 13 17.57 -25.24 14.50
CA ASP A 13 17.08 -25.06 15.86
C ASP A 13 18.06 -24.40 16.85
N GLU A 14 19.31 -24.12 16.42
CA GLU A 14 20.37 -23.55 17.28
C GLU A 14 19.95 -22.26 17.98
N MET A 15 19.11 -21.46 17.32
CA MET A 15 18.65 -20.17 17.82
C MET A 15 17.31 -20.21 18.55
N TRP A 16 16.61 -21.35 18.57
CA TRP A 16 15.28 -21.42 19.18
C TRP A 16 15.31 -21.16 20.69
N ASN A 17 16.43 -21.49 21.35
CA ASN A 17 16.66 -21.18 22.76
C ASN A 17 16.53 -19.69 23.10
N ARG A 18 16.68 -18.78 22.12
CA ARG A 18 16.51 -17.33 22.31
C ARG A 18 15.06 -16.97 22.61
N LEU A 19 14.07 -17.79 22.22
CA LEU A 19 12.66 -17.59 22.57
C LEU A 19 12.48 -17.54 24.10
N LYS A 20 13.24 -18.33 24.85
CA LYS A 20 13.23 -18.35 26.32
C LYS A 20 13.73 -17.05 26.95
N LEU A 21 14.37 -16.16 26.20
CA LEU A 21 14.74 -14.84 26.73
C LEU A 21 13.50 -13.95 26.86
N ALA A 22 12.49 -14.16 26.02
CA ALA A 22 11.25 -13.39 26.06
C ALA A 22 10.40 -13.72 27.29
N THR A 23 10.54 -14.91 27.89
CA THR A 23 9.77 -15.33 29.07
C THR A 23 10.13 -14.59 30.35
N LYS A 24 11.20 -13.79 30.32
CA LYS A 24 11.62 -12.94 31.45
C LYS A 24 10.74 -11.71 31.65
N TYR A 25 9.80 -11.46 30.74
CA TYR A 25 8.97 -10.27 30.72
C TYR A 25 7.49 -10.66 30.68
N ASP A 26 6.64 -9.74 31.14
CA ASP A 26 5.20 -9.91 31.22
C ASP A 26 4.55 -9.43 29.91
N TRP A 27 4.70 -10.23 28.85
CA TRP A 27 4.08 -10.01 27.53
C TRP A 27 3.72 -11.35 26.89
N ASP A 28 2.83 -11.34 25.90
CA ASP A 28 2.52 -12.54 25.14
C ASP A 28 3.62 -12.85 24.13
N ILE A 29 3.98 -14.13 24.01
CA ILE A 29 5.01 -14.58 23.06
C ILE A 29 4.31 -15.29 21.90
N GLY A 30 4.50 -14.76 20.70
CA GLY A 30 3.93 -15.29 19.47
C GLY A 30 4.98 -15.85 18.52
N LEU A 31 4.62 -16.85 17.72
CA LEU A 31 5.40 -17.29 16.55
C LEU A 31 4.69 -16.91 15.26
N GLU A 32 5.43 -16.42 14.28
CA GLU A 32 4.99 -16.19 12.91
C GLU A 32 5.66 -17.25 12.02
N ILE A 33 4.87 -18.19 11.52
CA ILE A 33 5.37 -19.35 10.78
C ILE A 33 4.78 -19.34 9.37
N PRO A 34 5.60 -19.31 8.31
CA PRO A 34 5.13 -19.54 6.96
C PRO A 34 4.75 -21.02 6.77
N CYS A 35 3.57 -21.29 6.22
CA CYS A 35 3.11 -22.64 5.95
C CYS A 35 3.76 -23.18 4.67
N LEU A 36 4.98 -23.69 4.79
CA LEU A 36 5.73 -24.35 3.72
C LEU A 36 5.26 -25.82 3.60
N PRO A 37 4.57 -26.22 2.52
CA PRO A 37 3.89 -27.53 2.44
C PRO A 37 4.76 -28.77 2.68
N ASP A 38 6.06 -28.68 2.42
CA ASP A 38 7.05 -29.75 2.58
C ASP A 38 7.81 -29.70 3.92
N LYS A 39 7.47 -28.77 4.81
CA LYS A 39 8.11 -28.58 6.13
C LYS A 39 7.18 -28.91 7.28
N GLU A 40 6.25 -29.83 7.07
CA GLU A 40 5.28 -30.24 8.09
C GLU A 40 5.97 -30.72 9.38
N GLU A 41 6.93 -31.63 9.25
CA GLU A 41 7.61 -32.23 10.40
C GLU A 41 8.50 -31.24 11.15
N GLN A 42 9.21 -30.36 10.42
CA GLN A 42 9.98 -29.26 11.01
C GLN A 42 9.06 -28.31 11.79
N THR A 43 7.90 -28.00 11.23
CA THR A 43 6.94 -27.11 11.88
C THR A 43 6.38 -27.76 13.15
N LYS A 44 5.98 -29.05 13.11
CA LYS A 44 5.56 -29.79 14.31
C LYS A 44 6.64 -29.82 15.39
N LYS A 45 7.90 -30.08 15.02
CA LYS A 45 9.05 -30.03 15.95
C LYS A 45 9.16 -28.67 16.64
N LEU A 46 8.95 -27.57 15.91
CA LEU A 46 8.93 -26.23 16.49
C LEU A 46 7.73 -26.04 17.45
N LEU A 47 6.53 -26.52 17.09
CA LEU A 47 5.36 -26.46 17.97
C LEU A 47 5.62 -27.18 19.30
N ASP A 48 6.14 -28.41 19.23
CA ASP A 48 6.48 -29.21 20.41
C ASP A 48 7.52 -28.53 21.29
N TYR A 49 8.53 -27.91 20.67
CA TYR A 49 9.56 -27.17 21.38
C TYR A 49 8.99 -25.93 22.08
N ALA A 50 8.07 -25.21 21.42
CA ALA A 50 7.57 -23.89 21.81
C ALA A 50 6.40 -23.91 22.81
N LYS A 51 5.67 -25.03 22.91
CA LYS A 51 4.40 -25.15 23.66
C LYS A 51 4.43 -24.62 25.10
N ASP A 52 5.56 -24.73 25.80
CA ASP A 52 5.66 -24.39 27.22
C ASP A 52 5.87 -22.89 27.49
N TYR A 53 6.12 -22.06 26.47
CA TYR A 53 6.46 -20.65 26.65
C TYR A 53 6.02 -19.74 25.50
N VAL A 54 5.24 -20.25 24.55
CA VAL A 54 4.59 -19.46 23.51
C VAL A 54 3.10 -19.46 23.77
N THR A 55 2.47 -18.28 23.68
CA THR A 55 1.04 -18.10 23.90
C THR A 55 0.24 -18.41 22.63
N PHE A 56 0.73 -17.96 21.48
CA PHE A 56 0.02 -18.11 20.20
C PHE A 56 0.94 -18.28 19.00
N ILE A 57 0.35 -18.76 17.90
CA ILE A 57 1.04 -19.02 16.64
C ILE A 57 0.20 -18.49 15.50
N ASN A 58 0.83 -17.71 14.64
CA ASN A 58 0.27 -17.21 13.40
C ASN A 58 0.85 -18.02 12.23
N LEU A 59 0.01 -18.87 11.66
CA LEU A 59 0.26 -19.64 10.46
C LEU A 59 -0.06 -18.77 9.23
N ASN A 60 0.95 -18.41 8.47
CA ASN A 60 0.81 -17.58 7.28
C ASN A 60 0.75 -18.46 6.03
N GLU A 61 -0.32 -18.36 5.25
CA GLU A 61 -0.36 -18.97 3.91
C GLU A 61 0.74 -18.37 3.04
N LEU A 62 1.54 -19.24 2.42
CA LEU A 62 2.71 -18.86 1.63
C LEU A 62 2.27 -18.25 0.29
N GLU A 63 2.92 -17.17 -0.12
CA GLU A 63 2.67 -16.45 -1.37
C GLU A 63 3.89 -16.46 -2.31
N PHE A 64 3.68 -16.57 -3.62
CA PHE A 64 4.74 -16.48 -4.64
C PHE A 64 5.42 -15.11 -4.70
N SER A 65 4.75 -14.04 -4.24
CA SER A 65 5.23 -12.65 -4.27
C SER A 65 6.04 -12.26 -3.03
N ASP A 66 6.04 -13.07 -1.97
CA ASP A 66 6.78 -12.74 -0.74
C ASP A 66 8.28 -12.77 -1.00
N THR A 67 9.03 -11.73 -0.62
CA THR A 67 10.51 -11.75 -0.73
C THR A 67 11.17 -12.85 0.09
N ASN A 68 10.45 -13.46 1.04
CA ASN A 68 10.87 -14.65 1.80
C ASN A 68 10.97 -15.91 0.93
N VAL A 69 10.32 -15.93 -0.24
CA VAL A 69 10.41 -16.99 -1.26
C VAL A 69 11.85 -17.21 -1.75
N ALA A 70 12.65 -16.14 -1.79
CA ALA A 70 14.06 -16.25 -2.15
C ALA A 70 14.88 -16.95 -1.06
N HIS A 71 14.51 -16.80 0.22
CA HIS A 71 15.15 -17.47 1.35
C HIS A 71 14.84 -18.98 1.39
N TYR A 72 13.61 -19.36 1.08
CA TYR A 72 13.18 -20.77 1.03
C TYR A 72 13.40 -21.44 -0.34
N LYS A 73 14.12 -20.76 -1.24
CA LYS A 73 14.57 -21.29 -2.53
C LYS A 73 13.46 -22.03 -3.32
N MET A 74 12.33 -21.35 -3.60
CA MET A 74 11.19 -22.01 -4.24
C MET A 74 11.49 -22.76 -5.55
N SER A 75 12.56 -22.40 -6.28
CA SER A 75 13.03 -23.15 -7.46
C SER A 75 13.53 -24.57 -7.16
N GLU A 76 13.95 -24.83 -5.92
CA GLU A 76 14.42 -26.15 -5.47
C GLU A 76 13.26 -27.03 -4.96
N HIS A 77 12.13 -26.44 -4.56
CA HIS A 77 11.02 -27.13 -3.89
C HIS A 77 9.79 -27.42 -4.77
N ASN A 78 9.81 -27.10 -6.07
CA ASN A 78 8.73 -27.39 -7.05
C ASN A 78 7.32 -26.97 -6.59
N TYR A 79 7.18 -25.86 -5.87
CA TYR A 79 5.86 -25.40 -5.43
C TYR A 79 5.00 -24.92 -6.60
N GLU A 80 3.70 -25.23 -6.53
CA GLU A 80 2.70 -24.83 -7.52
C GLU A 80 1.80 -23.71 -6.98
N ARG A 81 1.29 -22.86 -7.87
CA ARG A 81 0.23 -21.90 -7.54
C ARG A 81 -1.05 -22.63 -7.20
N LYS A 82 -1.79 -22.09 -6.23
CA LYS A 82 -3.08 -22.62 -5.78
C LYS A 82 -4.16 -22.46 -6.86
N ASP A 83 -4.22 -21.31 -7.51
CA ASP A 83 -5.11 -21.01 -8.63
C ASP A 83 -4.56 -19.83 -9.46
N ASP A 84 -5.14 -19.57 -10.65
CA ASP A 84 -4.69 -18.49 -11.55
C ASP A 84 -4.92 -17.07 -10.99
N THR A 85 -5.72 -16.93 -9.93
CA THR A 85 -6.13 -15.65 -9.35
C THR A 85 -5.48 -15.34 -8.00
N SER A 86 -4.81 -16.32 -7.41
CA SER A 86 -4.23 -16.29 -6.07
C SER A 86 -2.72 -16.44 -6.17
N TYR A 87 -2.00 -15.55 -5.51
CA TYR A 87 -0.56 -15.70 -5.32
C TYR A 87 -0.21 -16.79 -4.30
N GLY A 88 -1.19 -17.46 -3.68
CA GLY A 88 -0.98 -18.52 -2.71
C GLY A 88 -0.35 -19.79 -3.28
N VAL A 89 0.47 -20.48 -2.47
CA VAL A 89 1.07 -21.77 -2.79
C VAL A 89 0.12 -22.92 -2.44
N LYS A 90 -0.04 -23.86 -3.39
CA LYS A 90 -0.85 -25.08 -3.22
C LYS A 90 -0.29 -25.93 -2.07
N GLY A 91 -1.17 -26.43 -1.20
CA GLY A 91 -0.78 -27.23 -0.02
C GLY A 91 -0.52 -26.39 1.24
N SER A 92 -0.37 -25.06 1.12
CA SER A 92 -0.03 -24.20 2.27
C SER A 92 -1.20 -24.09 3.27
N ALA A 93 -2.42 -23.90 2.76
CA ALA A 93 -3.63 -23.89 3.59
C ALA A 93 -3.96 -25.28 4.14
N GLU A 94 -3.65 -26.35 3.40
CA GLU A 94 -3.81 -27.73 3.83
C GLU A 94 -2.90 -28.02 5.02
N LEU A 95 -1.60 -27.68 4.91
CA LEU A 95 -0.66 -27.79 6.01
C LEU A 95 -1.13 -27.01 7.25
N ALA A 96 -1.62 -25.78 7.07
CA ALA A 96 -2.13 -25.00 8.20
C ALA A 96 -3.24 -25.73 8.97
N ARG A 97 -4.14 -26.42 8.25
CA ARG A 97 -5.21 -27.22 8.87
C ARG A 97 -4.64 -28.43 9.61
N GLU A 98 -3.68 -29.14 9.00
CA GLU A 98 -3.02 -30.27 9.65
C GLU A 98 -2.28 -29.85 10.93
N LEU A 99 -1.63 -28.68 10.95
CA LEU A 99 -0.97 -28.15 12.14
C LEU A 99 -1.96 -27.76 13.25
N VAL A 100 -3.11 -27.17 12.89
CA VAL A 100 -4.20 -26.89 13.86
C VAL A 100 -4.74 -28.19 14.46
N LYS A 101 -4.93 -29.21 13.63
CA LYS A 101 -5.36 -30.54 14.07
C LYS A 101 -4.33 -31.19 14.99
N TYR A 102 -3.05 -31.16 14.60
CA TYR A 102 -1.93 -31.66 15.39
C TYR A 102 -1.85 -30.99 16.77
N ASN A 103 -2.00 -29.66 16.84
CA ASN A 103 -2.05 -28.91 18.09
C ASN A 103 -3.17 -29.39 19.03
N HIS A 104 -4.34 -29.69 18.47
CA HIS A 104 -5.48 -30.19 19.23
C HIS A 104 -5.28 -31.65 19.69
N GLU A 105 -4.84 -32.54 18.78
CA GLU A 105 -4.65 -33.97 19.07
C GLU A 105 -3.55 -34.23 20.10
N ASN A 106 -2.49 -33.42 20.09
CA ASN A 106 -1.37 -33.54 21.03
C ASN A 106 -1.52 -32.64 22.26
N ALA A 107 -2.66 -31.94 22.38
CA ALA A 107 -2.98 -31.05 23.50
C ALA A 107 -1.86 -30.05 23.84
N LEU A 108 -1.26 -29.43 22.81
CA LEU A 108 -0.13 -28.52 23.02
C LEU A 108 -0.56 -27.19 23.68
N GLY A 109 -1.86 -26.89 23.68
CA GLY A 109 -2.41 -25.70 24.36
C GLY A 109 -2.12 -24.37 23.67
N LEU A 110 -1.54 -24.39 22.46
CA LEU A 110 -1.22 -23.18 21.71
C LEU A 110 -2.47 -22.60 21.05
N THR A 111 -2.62 -21.27 21.11
CA THR A 111 -3.65 -20.57 20.32
C THR A 111 -3.15 -20.41 18.88
N VAL A 112 -3.81 -21.01 17.90
CA VAL A 112 -3.35 -20.98 16.50
C VAL A 112 -4.28 -20.13 15.64
N TYR A 113 -3.73 -19.12 14.97
CA TYR A 113 -4.41 -18.29 13.99
C TYR A 113 -3.89 -18.61 12.59
N PHE A 114 -4.79 -18.66 11.60
CA PHE A 114 -4.42 -18.83 10.19
C PHE A 114 -4.72 -17.57 9.40
N CYS A 115 -3.72 -17.06 8.68
CA CYS A 115 -3.77 -15.87 7.85
C CYS A 115 -3.76 -16.27 6.36
N PRO A 116 -4.92 -16.32 5.69
CA PRO A 116 -4.99 -16.67 4.27
C PRO A 116 -4.44 -15.56 3.37
N SER A 117 -3.75 -15.95 2.29
CA SER A 117 -3.08 -15.06 1.35
C SER A 117 -4.07 -14.22 0.54
N ARG A 118 -5.19 -14.82 0.16
CA ARG A 118 -6.27 -14.14 -0.59
C ARG A 118 -6.84 -12.91 0.11
N LEU A 119 -6.65 -12.79 1.43
CA LEU A 119 -7.08 -11.65 2.23
C LEU A 119 -6.08 -10.48 2.18
N LYS A 120 -4.79 -10.75 1.92
CA LYS A 120 -3.69 -9.78 2.02
C LYS A 120 -3.68 -8.80 0.85
N ASP A 121 -3.87 -9.24 -0.40
CA ASP A 121 -3.67 -8.34 -1.55
C ASP A 121 -4.76 -7.28 -1.75
N LYS A 122 -6.03 -7.67 -1.92
CA LYS A 122 -7.06 -6.70 -2.34
C LYS A 122 -7.51 -5.80 -1.19
N THR A 123 -7.66 -6.36 0.01
CA THR A 123 -8.21 -5.61 1.14
C THR A 123 -7.15 -4.80 1.88
N GLN A 124 -5.95 -5.34 2.10
CA GLN A 124 -4.89 -4.62 2.82
C GLN A 124 -4.34 -3.46 1.98
N MET A 125 -4.07 -3.69 0.70
CA MET A 125 -3.61 -2.64 -0.21
C MET A 125 -4.69 -1.58 -0.41
N GLY A 126 -5.94 -1.99 -0.69
CA GLY A 126 -7.06 -1.06 -0.83
C GLY A 126 -7.29 -0.22 0.43
N ASN A 127 -7.26 -0.83 1.62
CA ASN A 127 -7.38 -0.12 2.89
C ASN A 127 -6.17 0.79 3.17
N ARG A 128 -4.98 0.41 2.72
CA ARG A 128 -3.78 1.26 2.81
C ARG A 128 -3.90 2.48 1.91
N MET A 129 -4.36 2.30 0.67
CA MET A 129 -4.59 3.40 -0.27
C MET A 129 -5.70 4.33 0.23
N LYS A 130 -6.82 3.79 0.73
CA LYS A 130 -7.87 4.59 1.38
C LYS A 130 -7.36 5.41 2.56
N ARG A 131 -6.55 4.81 3.44
CA ARG A 131 -5.95 5.54 4.57
C ARG A 131 -5.02 6.65 4.09
N ARG A 132 -4.16 6.37 3.10
CA ARG A 132 -3.28 7.39 2.49
C ARG A 132 -4.09 8.51 1.85
N ALA A 133 -5.07 8.19 1.01
CA ALA A 133 -5.95 9.16 0.36
C ALA A 133 -6.66 10.04 1.40
N ASN A 134 -7.18 9.47 2.49
CA ASN A 134 -7.82 10.26 3.54
C ASN A 134 -6.86 11.19 4.30
N ASN A 135 -5.58 10.81 4.42
CA ASN A 135 -4.57 11.63 5.08
C ASN A 135 -4.03 12.77 4.19
N VAL A 136 -3.99 12.57 2.86
CA VAL A 136 -3.40 13.54 1.92
C VAL A 136 -4.43 14.33 1.10
N LYS A 137 -5.73 14.03 1.23
CA LYS A 137 -6.79 14.74 0.52
C LYS A 137 -6.81 16.23 0.89
N LEU A 138 -7.02 17.05 -0.12
CA LEU A 138 -7.25 18.48 0.02
C LEU A 138 -8.76 18.77 0.05
N PRO A 139 -9.18 19.95 0.55
CA PRO A 139 -10.60 20.29 0.59
C PRO A 139 -11.25 20.34 -0.80
N GLY A 140 -12.23 19.46 -0.99
CA GLY A 140 -12.94 19.30 -2.25
C GLY A 140 -12.49 18.12 -3.13
N ASP A 141 -11.49 17.37 -2.69
CA ASP A 141 -11.12 16.07 -3.25
C ASP A 141 -12.18 15.00 -2.90
N ILE A 142 -12.27 13.97 -3.72
CA ILE A 142 -13.12 12.80 -3.50
C ILE A 142 -12.22 11.56 -3.41
N VAL A 143 -12.33 10.81 -2.32
CA VAL A 143 -11.64 9.52 -2.16
C VAL A 143 -12.54 8.43 -2.74
N THR A 144 -12.03 7.62 -3.66
CA THR A 144 -12.79 6.53 -4.30
C THR A 144 -12.83 5.28 -3.42
N GLU A 145 -13.65 4.30 -3.83
CA GLU A 145 -13.68 2.98 -3.19
C GLU A 145 -12.40 2.16 -3.38
N GLU A 146 -11.55 2.54 -4.33
CA GLU A 146 -10.24 1.90 -4.55
C GLU A 146 -9.11 2.62 -3.80
N GLY A 147 -9.41 3.76 -3.17
CA GLY A 147 -8.43 4.55 -2.43
C GLY A 147 -7.60 5.48 -3.30
N THR A 148 -8.07 5.81 -4.51
CA THR A 148 -7.55 6.87 -5.37
C THR A 148 -8.18 8.22 -5.00
N LEU A 149 -7.62 9.31 -5.53
CA LEU A 149 -8.08 10.69 -5.31
C LEU A 149 -8.57 11.28 -6.62
N ILE A 150 -9.84 11.70 -6.64
CA ILE A 150 -10.40 12.50 -7.71
C ILE A 150 -10.36 13.97 -7.31
N ARG A 151 -9.73 14.79 -8.14
CA ARG A 151 -9.43 16.20 -7.88
C ARG A 151 -9.85 17.08 -9.04
N GLY A 152 -10.20 18.33 -8.74
CA GLY A 152 -10.25 19.37 -9.75
C GLY A 152 -8.88 20.00 -9.89
N VAL A 153 -8.45 20.22 -11.13
CA VAL A 153 -7.16 20.88 -11.39
C VAL A 153 -7.32 21.93 -12.48
N VAL A 154 -6.40 22.89 -12.45
CA VAL A 154 -6.31 23.94 -13.46
C VAL A 154 -4.84 24.04 -13.90
N TYR A 155 -4.63 23.87 -15.20
CA TYR A 155 -3.33 23.98 -15.85
C TYR A 155 -3.17 25.33 -16.52
N LEU A 156 -1.93 25.78 -16.66
CA LEU A 156 -1.57 26.80 -17.64
C LEU A 156 -1.65 26.19 -19.05
N LYS A 157 -1.96 27.00 -20.07
CA LYS A 157 -1.96 26.55 -21.48
C LYS A 157 -0.62 25.93 -21.91
N ASP A 158 0.48 26.42 -21.34
CA ASP A 158 1.83 25.94 -21.64
C ASP A 158 2.11 24.55 -21.01
N LEU A 159 1.25 24.06 -20.12
CA LEU A 159 1.45 22.86 -19.29
C LEU A 159 0.24 21.92 -19.33
N VAL A 160 -0.44 21.83 -20.47
CA VAL A 160 -1.56 20.91 -20.64
C VAL A 160 -1.04 19.47 -20.67
N PRO A 161 -1.64 18.54 -19.91
CA PRO A 161 -1.29 17.13 -19.97
C PRO A 161 -1.44 16.56 -21.39
N GLY A 162 -0.39 15.91 -21.88
CA GLY A 162 -0.29 15.29 -23.18
C GLY A 162 0.84 14.25 -23.18
N PHE A 163 1.14 13.65 -24.34
CA PHE A 163 2.11 12.55 -24.46
C PHE A 163 3.50 12.88 -23.88
N GLU A 164 3.93 14.14 -23.99
CA GLU A 164 5.24 14.60 -23.53
C GLU A 164 5.22 15.26 -22.15
N TYR A 165 4.06 15.38 -21.50
CA TYR A 165 3.88 16.18 -20.29
C TYR A 165 4.80 15.79 -19.14
N LYS A 166 4.98 14.49 -18.88
CA LYS A 166 5.92 14.00 -17.86
C LYS A 166 7.37 14.39 -18.18
N HIS A 167 7.75 14.32 -19.44
CA HIS A 167 9.11 14.64 -19.88
C HIS A 167 9.37 16.15 -19.78
N GLU A 168 8.39 16.97 -20.16
CA GLU A 168 8.45 18.43 -20.04
C GLU A 168 8.50 18.89 -18.57
N ILE A 169 7.70 18.30 -17.69
CA ILE A 169 7.81 18.57 -16.24
C ILE A 169 9.19 18.22 -15.72
N GLN A 170 9.73 17.05 -16.08
CA GLN A 170 11.06 16.64 -15.62
C GLN A 170 12.16 17.59 -16.11
N LYS A 171 12.06 18.12 -17.33
CA LYS A 171 12.98 19.15 -17.83
C LYS A 171 12.84 20.44 -17.03
N VAL A 172 11.62 20.90 -16.80
CA VAL A 172 11.36 22.13 -16.04
C VAL A 172 11.82 21.99 -14.58
N GLN A 173 11.62 20.83 -13.95
CA GLN A 173 12.08 20.61 -12.58
C GLN A 173 13.61 20.63 -12.43
N LYS A 174 14.37 20.38 -13.50
CA LYS A 174 15.83 20.48 -13.51
C LYS A 174 16.35 21.90 -13.78
N ASP A 175 15.47 22.81 -14.22
CA ASP A 175 15.80 24.19 -14.61
C ASP A 175 15.11 25.15 -13.62
N ASP A 176 15.83 25.52 -12.56
CA ASP A 176 15.30 26.34 -11.47
C ASP A 176 14.72 27.68 -11.95
N PHE A 177 15.33 28.29 -12.97
CA PHE A 177 14.87 29.56 -13.52
C PHE A 177 13.53 29.40 -14.23
N LYS A 178 13.37 28.37 -15.07
CA LYS A 178 12.09 28.08 -15.73
C LYS A 178 11.02 27.67 -14.72
N LYS A 179 11.37 26.84 -13.74
CA LYS A 179 10.45 26.42 -12.67
C LYS A 179 9.92 27.64 -11.92
N GLN A 180 10.81 28.55 -11.49
CA GLN A 180 10.42 29.75 -10.76
C GLN A 180 9.47 30.65 -11.57
N LYS A 181 9.78 30.87 -12.86
CA LYS A 181 8.94 31.67 -13.76
C LYS A 181 7.55 31.07 -13.95
N LEU A 182 7.43 29.74 -14.05
CA LEU A 182 6.14 29.05 -14.16
C LEU A 182 5.37 29.08 -12.84
N LEU A 183 6.05 28.95 -11.70
CA LEU A 183 5.43 29.09 -10.38
C LEU A 183 4.89 30.51 -10.15
N GLU A 184 5.59 31.55 -10.62
CA GLU A 184 5.09 32.93 -10.57
C GLU A 184 3.82 33.11 -11.42
N LYS A 185 3.79 32.58 -12.64
CA LYS A 185 2.59 32.56 -13.47
C LYS A 185 1.42 31.82 -12.81
N LEU A 186 1.70 30.66 -12.18
CA LEU A 186 0.67 29.89 -11.45
C LEU A 186 0.14 30.66 -10.24
N LYS A 187 1.00 31.34 -9.48
CA LYS A 187 0.59 32.20 -8.36
C LYS A 187 -0.28 33.36 -8.85
N GLN A 188 0.07 34.00 -9.96
CA GLN A 188 -0.76 35.04 -10.55
C GLN A 188 -2.14 34.51 -10.95
N ALA A 189 -2.19 33.38 -11.67
CA ALA A 189 -3.46 32.73 -12.03
C ALA A 189 -4.28 32.33 -10.79
N GLN A 190 -3.63 31.87 -9.72
CA GLN A 190 -4.28 31.55 -8.46
C GLN A 190 -4.94 32.79 -7.84
N VAL A 191 -4.26 33.94 -7.82
CA VAL A 191 -4.81 35.21 -7.30
C VAL A 191 -6.01 35.65 -8.14
N GLU A 192 -5.92 35.58 -9.47
CA GLU A 192 -7.03 35.93 -10.36
C GLU A 192 -8.27 35.04 -10.13
N ILE A 193 -8.07 33.73 -9.94
CA ILE A 193 -9.16 32.81 -9.58
C ILE A 193 -9.77 33.22 -8.22
N LEU A 194 -8.94 33.55 -7.23
CA LEU A 194 -9.44 33.90 -5.89
C LEU A 194 -10.22 35.21 -5.88
N ASP A 195 -9.81 36.18 -6.69
CA ASP A 195 -10.46 37.50 -6.81
C ASP A 195 -11.84 37.39 -7.48
N ILE A 196 -11.91 36.72 -8.64
CA ILE A 196 -13.15 36.57 -9.42
C ILE A 196 -14.19 35.74 -8.68
N PHE A 197 -13.76 34.67 -8.00
CA PHE A 197 -14.67 33.67 -7.43
C PHE A 197 -14.85 33.77 -5.91
N LYS A 198 -14.28 34.80 -5.27
CA LYS A 198 -14.45 35.14 -3.85
C LYS A 198 -14.30 33.94 -2.89
N LYS A 199 -13.06 33.43 -2.83
CA LYS A 199 -12.54 32.41 -1.88
C LYS A 199 -13.10 30.98 -2.00
N ARG A 200 -12.20 30.10 -2.45
CA ARG A 200 -12.11 28.69 -2.04
C ARG A 200 -10.66 28.36 -1.72
N GLN A 201 -10.43 27.31 -0.94
CA GLN A 201 -9.08 26.82 -0.73
C GLN A 201 -8.54 26.27 -2.04
N THR A 202 -7.39 26.80 -2.47
CA THR A 202 -6.64 26.35 -3.64
C THR A 202 -5.23 26.02 -3.19
N THR A 203 -4.63 25.04 -3.82
CA THR A 203 -3.27 24.59 -3.52
C THR A 203 -2.47 24.56 -4.81
N ILE A 204 -1.24 25.08 -4.79
CA ILE A 204 -0.32 24.91 -5.92
C ILE A 204 0.40 23.57 -5.73
N ASP A 205 0.33 22.73 -6.75
CA ASP A 205 1.12 21.51 -6.86
C ASP A 205 2.42 21.87 -7.60
N GLU A 206 3.51 22.03 -6.85
CA GLU A 206 4.82 22.40 -7.40
C GLU A 206 5.49 21.28 -8.19
N ASN A 207 5.09 20.03 -7.95
CA ASN A 207 5.64 18.87 -8.65
C ASN A 207 5.08 18.79 -10.06
N LYS A 208 3.76 19.00 -10.21
CA LYS A 208 3.09 18.93 -11.52
C LYS A 208 2.77 20.30 -12.12
N LEU A 209 3.15 21.38 -11.45
CA LEU A 209 2.98 22.76 -11.89
C LEU A 209 1.53 23.07 -12.30
N ARG A 210 0.61 22.83 -11.37
CA ARG A 210 -0.83 23.03 -11.56
C ARG A 210 -1.50 23.55 -10.29
N ILE A 211 -2.71 24.08 -10.42
CA ILE A 211 -3.52 24.51 -9.29
C ILE A 211 -4.54 23.42 -8.98
N ILE A 212 -4.51 22.89 -7.76
CA ILE A 212 -5.53 21.98 -7.24
C ILE A 212 -6.66 22.79 -6.61
N ILE A 213 -7.90 22.42 -6.96
CA ILE A 213 -9.13 23.04 -6.48
C ILE A 213 -10.25 21.98 -6.47
N SER A 214 -11.36 22.24 -5.77
CA SER A 214 -12.45 21.26 -5.69
C SER A 214 -13.00 20.87 -7.09
N LYS A 215 -13.21 19.57 -7.35
CA LYS A 215 -13.83 19.05 -8.60
C LYS A 215 -15.11 19.79 -8.96
N LYS A 216 -16.01 19.95 -7.99
CA LYS A 216 -17.29 20.65 -8.15
C LYS A 216 -17.12 22.10 -8.64
N PHE A 217 -16.05 22.78 -8.25
CA PHE A 217 -15.79 24.14 -8.70
C PHE A 217 -15.38 24.17 -10.15
N VAL A 218 -14.44 23.32 -10.55
CA VAL A 218 -13.95 23.25 -11.92
C VAL A 218 -15.10 22.93 -12.87
N GLN A 219 -15.90 21.91 -12.56
CA GLN A 219 -17.07 21.53 -13.36
C GLN A 219 -18.12 22.63 -13.50
N ARG A 220 -18.32 23.47 -12.47
CA ARG A 220 -19.28 24.58 -12.54
C ARG A 220 -18.76 25.80 -13.29
N ASN A 221 -17.45 26.02 -13.30
CA ASN A 221 -16.85 27.27 -13.77
C ASN A 221 -15.91 27.09 -14.97
N PHE A 222 -15.85 25.90 -15.58
CA PHE A 222 -14.89 25.57 -16.64
C PHE A 222 -14.90 26.59 -17.80
N GLN A 223 -16.08 27.04 -18.24
CA GLN A 223 -16.21 28.05 -19.30
C GLN A 223 -15.54 29.38 -18.95
N LYS A 224 -15.66 29.83 -17.70
CA LYS A 224 -15.03 31.06 -17.23
C LYS A 224 -13.51 30.88 -17.10
N LEU A 225 -13.06 29.74 -16.57
CA LEU A 225 -11.64 29.39 -16.48
C LEU A 225 -10.98 29.34 -17.86
N LYS A 226 -11.66 28.78 -18.87
CA LYS A 226 -11.21 28.81 -20.28
C LYS A 226 -11.05 30.22 -20.82
N LYS A 227 -12.00 31.12 -20.51
CA LYS A 227 -11.92 32.54 -20.92
C LYS A 227 -10.75 33.28 -20.28
N MET A 228 -10.31 32.87 -19.09
CA MET A 228 -9.08 33.36 -18.44
C MET A 228 -7.80 32.79 -19.09
N GLY A 229 -7.92 31.94 -20.11
CA GLY A 229 -6.78 31.30 -20.75
C GLY A 229 -6.21 30.13 -19.96
N LEU A 230 -6.96 29.58 -19.01
CA LEU A 230 -6.57 28.42 -18.22
C LEU A 230 -7.23 27.13 -18.76
N VAL A 231 -6.67 25.99 -18.39
CA VAL A 231 -7.18 24.67 -18.82
C VAL A 231 -7.70 23.89 -17.62
N PRO A 232 -9.02 23.90 -17.39
CA PRO A 232 -9.65 23.14 -16.32
C PRO A 232 -9.68 21.63 -16.63
N ALA A 233 -9.45 20.80 -15.62
CA ALA A 233 -9.58 19.34 -15.76
C ALA A 233 -10.04 18.68 -14.45
N VAL A 234 -10.49 17.44 -14.56
CA VAL A 234 -10.67 16.51 -13.44
C VAL A 234 -9.64 15.40 -13.59
N VAL A 235 -8.92 15.11 -12.51
CA VAL A 235 -7.87 14.07 -12.51
C VAL A 235 -8.19 13.05 -11.45
N GLU A 236 -8.04 11.78 -11.81
CA GLU A 236 -7.95 10.68 -10.86
C GLU A 236 -6.48 10.25 -10.72
N GLU A 237 -5.98 10.20 -9.50
CA GLU A 237 -4.59 9.84 -9.21
C GLU A 237 -4.44 8.99 -7.94
N TYR A 238 -3.37 8.21 -7.88
CA TYR A 238 -3.01 7.48 -6.66
C TYR A 238 -2.54 8.44 -5.56
N PRO A 239 -2.81 8.15 -4.27
CA PRO A 239 -2.28 8.90 -3.13
C PRO A 239 -0.83 8.50 -2.82
N SER A 240 0.01 8.46 -3.86
CA SER A 240 1.44 8.15 -3.80
C SER A 240 2.27 9.43 -3.90
N TYR A 241 3.57 9.32 -3.62
CA TYR A 241 4.50 10.45 -3.71
C TYR A 241 4.47 11.11 -5.10
N ASP A 242 4.52 10.30 -6.15
CA ASP A 242 4.47 10.77 -7.54
C ASP A 242 3.07 11.14 -8.02
N SER A 243 2.05 10.85 -7.20
CA SER A 243 0.63 11.06 -7.51
C SER A 243 0.27 10.55 -8.90
N LEU A 244 0.55 9.28 -9.18
CA LEU A 244 0.41 8.73 -10.54
C LEU A 244 -1.02 8.92 -11.06
N GLU A 245 -1.16 9.57 -12.21
CA GLU A 245 -2.44 9.88 -12.84
C GLU A 245 -2.97 8.64 -13.56
N LEU A 246 -4.20 8.27 -13.24
CA LEU A 246 -4.94 7.18 -13.87
C LEU A 246 -5.76 7.71 -15.04
N GLU A 247 -6.48 8.81 -14.80
CA GLU A 247 -7.36 9.43 -15.78
C GLU A 247 -7.29 10.95 -15.68
N ILE A 248 -7.36 11.61 -16.84
CA ILE A 248 -7.40 13.07 -16.96
C ILE A 248 -8.55 13.43 -17.90
N GLU A 249 -9.57 14.06 -17.37
CA GLU A 249 -10.71 14.60 -18.11
C GLU A 249 -10.55 16.11 -18.27
N LEU A 250 -10.14 16.57 -19.46
CA LEU A 250 -10.10 18.00 -19.78
C LEU A 250 -11.55 18.52 -19.99
N LEU A 251 -11.92 19.58 -19.28
CA LEU A 251 -13.26 20.20 -19.35
C LEU A 251 -13.29 21.36 -20.31
#